data_AF-A0A9D7Y7E4-F1
#
_entry.id   AF-A0A9D7Y7E4-F1
#
_cell.length_a   1.000
_cell.length_b   1.000
_cell.length_c   1.000
_cell.angle_alpha   90.00
_cell.angle_beta   90.00
_cell.angle_gamma   90.00
#
_symmetry.space_group_name_H-M   'P 1'
#
loop_
_entity.id
_entity.type
_entity.pdbx_description
1 polymer ?
#
loop_
_entity_poly.entity_id
_entity_poly.type
_entity_poly.pdbx_seq_one_letter_code
_entity_poly.pdbx_strand_id
1 'polypeptide(L)'
;MPAGNHTLTVKNSLGCKGTLVNTINGYGAKFFNVRTIINGYCGPCHLNGGVSGSKNFDADDAVVANWDRIKARAVDNLPSQMPALPNAALTAQDKQKITDWVNAGHRITD
;
A
#
# COMPACT_ATOMS: atom_id res chain seq x y z
N MET A 1 -13.75 11.17 -4.98
CA MET A 1 -13.08 12.47 -5.08
C MET A 1 -11.95 12.33 -6.09
N PRO A 2 -11.77 13.28 -7.02
CA PRO A 2 -10.69 13.20 -8.00
C PRO A 2 -9.32 13.23 -7.32
N ALA A 3 -8.30 12.69 -7.99
CA ALA A 3 -6.93 12.79 -7.54
C ALA A 3 -6.49 14.24 -7.38
N GLY A 4 -5.60 14.51 -6.43
CA GLY A 4 -5.04 15.84 -6.19
C GLY A 4 -5.07 16.24 -4.72
N ASN A 5 -4.61 17.47 -4.47
CA ASN A 5 -4.59 18.06 -3.14
C ASN A 5 -5.96 18.61 -2.77
N HIS A 6 -6.49 18.13 -1.65
CA HIS A 6 -7.77 18.57 -1.08
C HIS A 6 -7.51 19.27 0.25
N THR A 7 -7.97 20.51 0.36
CA THR A 7 -7.80 21.31 1.58
C THR A 7 -9.02 21.14 2.48
N LEU A 8 -8.82 20.53 3.64
CA LEU A 8 -9.78 20.50 4.72
C LEU A 8 -9.58 21.75 5.58
N THR A 9 -10.61 22.59 5.70
CA THR A 9 -10.61 23.75 6.59
C THR A 9 -11.53 23.47 7.76
N VAL A 10 -11.00 23.51 8.98
CA VAL A 10 -11.77 23.36 10.22
C VAL A 10 -11.80 24.70 10.95
N LYS A 11 -12.97 25.12 11.41
CA LYS A 11 -13.16 26.35 12.19
C LYS A 11 -13.59 25.96 13.61
N ASN A 12 -12.91 26.49 14.63
CA ASN A 12 -13.30 26.27 16.02
C ASN A 12 -14.41 27.24 16.47
N SER A 13 -14.93 27.07 17.69
CA SER A 13 -15.99 27.90 18.28
C SER A 13 -15.59 29.38 18.45
N LEU A 14 -14.29 29.67 18.58
CA LEU A 14 -13.74 31.03 18.64
C LEU A 14 -13.53 31.66 17.26
N GLY A 15 -13.74 30.89 16.20
CA GLY A 15 -13.65 31.35 14.82
C GLY A 15 -12.28 31.23 14.16
N CYS A 16 -11.27 30.71 14.85
CA CYS A 16 -9.96 30.41 14.27
C CYS A 16 -10.09 29.28 13.25
N LYS A 17 -9.39 29.41 12.11
CA LYS A 17 -9.34 28.40 11.05
C LYS A 17 -8.02 27.64 11.12
N GLY A 18 -8.10 26.31 11.08
CA GLY A 18 -6.99 25.44 10.76
C GLY A 18 -7.21 24.81 9.38
N THR A 19 -6.12 24.62 8.64
CA THR A 19 -6.16 23.96 7.33
C THR A 19 -5.25 22.74 7.33
N LEU A 20 -5.75 21.64 6.80
CA LEU A 20 -5.01 20.43 6.48
C LEU A 20 -5.09 20.22 4.97
N VAL A 21 -3.96 19.97 4.32
CA VAL A 21 -3.93 19.53 2.92
C VAL A 21 -3.75 18.02 2.93
N ASN A 22 -4.68 17.30 2.31
CA ASN A 22 -4.57 15.87 2.08
C ASN A 22 -4.46 15.59 0.58
N THR A 23 -3.52 14.74 0.18
CA THR A 23 -3.36 14.33 -1.22
C THR A 23 -4.10 13.03 -1.46
N ILE A 24 -5.03 13.04 -2.42
CA ILE A 24 -5.63 11.81 -2.93
C ILE A 24 -4.82 11.39 -4.14
N ASN A 25 -4.09 10.29 -4.02
CA ASN A 25 -3.32 9.73 -5.14
C ASN A 25 -4.27 9.11 -6.17
N GLY A 26 -4.01 9.37 -7.45
CA GLY A 26 -4.83 8.86 -8.57
C GLY A 26 -4.55 7.41 -8.90
N TYR A 27 -4.63 6.52 -7.90
CA TYR A 27 -4.38 5.09 -8.10
C TYR A 27 -5.44 4.46 -8.99
N GLY A 28 -5.01 3.53 -9.84
CA GLY A 28 -5.88 2.52 -10.43
C GLY A 28 -6.50 1.68 -9.32
N ALA A 29 -7.70 1.13 -9.55
CA ALA A 29 -8.44 0.38 -8.55
C ALA A 29 -7.65 -0.84 -8.04
N LYS A 30 -6.88 -1.47 -8.92
CA LYS A 30 -6.03 -2.62 -8.57
C LYS A 30 -4.85 -2.23 -7.67
N PHE A 31 -4.14 -1.16 -8.00
CA PHE A 31 -3.03 -0.69 -7.17
C PHE A 31 -3.53 -0.14 -5.83
N PHE A 32 -4.68 0.54 -5.80
CA PHE A 32 -5.31 0.99 -4.57
C PHE A 32 -5.51 -0.18 -3.59
N ASN A 33 -6.07 -1.30 -4.07
CA ASN A 33 -6.24 -2.51 -3.27
C ASN A 33 -4.91 -3.06 -2.73
N VAL A 34 -3.86 -3.09 -3.56
CA VAL A 34 -2.52 -3.53 -3.14
C VAL A 34 -1.94 -2.59 -2.08
N ARG A 35 -2.10 -1.27 -2.25
CA ARG A 35 -1.63 -0.28 -1.29
C ARG A 35 -2.34 -0.40 0.06
N THR A 36 -3.64 -0.66 0.06
CA THR A 36 -4.39 -0.99 1.29
C THR A 36 -3.81 -2.22 1.99
N ILE A 37 -3.48 -3.28 1.24
CA ILE A 37 -2.87 -4.49 1.81
C ILE A 37 -1.49 -4.18 2.41
N ILE A 38 -0.64 -3.44 1.70
CA ILE A 38 0.71 -3.10 2.20
C ILE A 38 0.62 -2.30 3.51
N ASN A 39 -0.27 -1.32 3.55
CA ASN A 39 -0.49 -0.50 4.75
C ASN A 39 -1.05 -1.32 5.92
N GLY A 40 -1.90 -2.33 5.65
CA GLY A 40 -2.50 -3.18 6.68
C GLY A 40 -1.62 -4.30 7.20
N TYR A 41 -0.84 -4.96 6.33
CA TYR A 41 -0.11 -6.20 6.64
C TYR A 41 1.41 -6.04 6.68
N CYS A 42 1.97 -5.16 5.85
CA CYS A 42 3.43 -5.09 5.65
C CYS A 42 4.10 -3.99 6.47
N GLY A 43 3.30 -3.05 6.98
CA GLY A 43 3.75 -1.85 7.70
C GLY A 43 4.80 -2.06 8.79
N PRO A 44 4.66 -3.04 9.69
CA PRO A 44 5.59 -3.22 10.81
C PRO A 44 7.05 -3.44 10.41
N CYS A 45 7.35 -3.89 9.19
CA CYS A 45 8.72 -4.23 8.76
C CYS A 45 9.17 -3.50 7.48
N HIS A 46 8.22 -3.03 6.66
CA HIS A 46 8.50 -2.49 5.33
C HIS A 46 8.01 -1.06 5.12
N LEU A 47 7.41 -0.40 6.13
CA LEU A 47 7.03 1.01 6.09
C LEU A 47 7.74 1.81 7.18
N ASN A 48 7.65 3.14 7.12
CA ASN A 48 8.24 4.10 8.04
C ASN A 48 9.76 3.95 8.18
N GLY A 49 10.46 3.78 7.06
CA GLY A 49 11.91 3.53 7.02
C GLY A 49 12.31 2.08 7.29
N GLY A 50 11.37 1.17 7.52
CA GLY A 50 11.64 -0.26 7.64
C GLY A 50 12.24 -0.84 6.35
N VAL A 51 13.29 -1.65 6.48
CA VAL A 51 14.07 -2.22 5.36
C VAL A 51 14.29 -3.73 5.50
N SER A 52 13.41 -4.45 6.21
CA SER A 52 13.56 -5.89 6.38
C SER A 52 13.66 -6.61 5.03
N GLY A 53 14.61 -7.55 4.90
CA GLY A 53 14.89 -8.20 3.62
C GLY A 53 15.35 -7.23 2.51
N SER A 54 15.89 -6.07 2.88
CA SER A 54 16.32 -4.97 2.00
C SER A 54 15.19 -4.37 1.16
N LYS A 55 13.96 -4.37 1.69
CA LYS A 55 12.77 -3.82 1.01
C LYS A 55 12.06 -2.81 1.90
N ASN A 56 11.82 -1.63 1.34
CA ASN A 56 11.00 -0.58 1.90
C ASN A 56 9.91 -0.23 0.87
N PHE A 57 8.67 -0.08 1.34
CA PHE A 57 7.48 0.16 0.53
C PHE A 57 6.82 1.51 0.87
N ASP A 58 7.55 2.47 1.44
CA ASP A 58 7.00 3.80 1.72
C ASP A 58 6.59 4.51 0.43
N ALA A 59 7.35 4.32 -0.64
CA ALA A 59 7.08 4.90 -1.95
C ALA A 59 6.34 3.92 -2.88
N ASP A 60 5.42 4.44 -3.70
CA ASP A 60 4.59 3.65 -4.62
C ASP A 60 5.42 2.99 -5.73
N ASP A 61 6.45 3.69 -6.21
CA ASP A 61 7.41 3.19 -7.19
C ASP A 61 8.20 1.99 -6.66
N ALA A 62 8.53 1.98 -5.36
CA ALA A 62 9.17 0.84 -4.71
C ALA A 62 8.23 -0.37 -4.65
N VAL A 63 6.92 -0.18 -4.46
CA VAL A 63 5.93 -1.27 -4.54
C VAL A 63 5.91 -1.87 -5.95
N VAL A 64 5.84 -1.02 -6.97
CA VAL A 64 5.89 -1.46 -8.38
C VAL A 64 7.19 -2.17 -8.69
N ALA A 65 8.34 -1.58 -8.35
CA ALA A 65 9.66 -2.13 -8.68
C ALA A 65 9.93 -3.49 -8.01
N ASN A 66 9.17 -3.85 -6.97
CA ASN A 66 9.32 -5.09 -6.22
C ASN A 66 8.07 -5.98 -6.29
N TRP A 67 7.22 -5.79 -7.32
CA TRP A 67 5.99 -6.56 -7.50
C TRP A 67 6.24 -8.07 -7.49
N ASP A 68 7.35 -8.51 -8.08
CA ASP A 68 7.76 -9.90 -8.21
C ASP A 68 8.03 -10.51 -6.83
N ARG A 69 8.72 -9.76 -5.97
CA ARG A 69 9.05 -10.18 -4.61
C ARG A 69 7.82 -10.17 -3.71
N ILE A 70 6.94 -9.19 -3.88
CA ILE A 70 5.65 -9.12 -3.17
C ILE A 70 4.81 -10.34 -3.53
N LYS A 71 4.62 -10.63 -4.83
CA LYS A 71 3.89 -11.82 -5.29
C LYS A 71 4.52 -13.10 -4.74
N ALA A 72 5.81 -13.31 -4.97
CA ALA A 72 6.49 -14.54 -4.57
C ALA A 72 6.37 -14.83 -3.07
N ARG A 73 6.43 -13.80 -2.21
CA ARG A 73 6.45 -13.99 -0.76
C ARG A 73 5.06 -13.93 -0.12
N ALA A 74 4.24 -12.96 -0.51
CA ALA A 74 2.95 -12.73 0.13
C ALA A 74 1.83 -13.58 -0.48
N VAL A 75 1.95 -13.93 -1.77
CA VAL A 75 0.99 -14.80 -2.46
C VAL A 75 1.51 -16.24 -2.45
N ASP A 76 2.69 -16.47 -3.04
CA ASP A 76 3.20 -17.82 -3.32
C ASP A 76 3.94 -18.45 -2.13
N ASN A 77 4.24 -17.67 -1.08
CA ASN A 77 4.99 -18.10 0.11
C ASN A 77 6.43 -18.62 -0.16
N LEU A 78 7.09 -18.15 -1.23
CA LEU A 78 8.41 -18.62 -1.67
C LEU A 78 9.53 -17.58 -1.50
N PRO A 79 10.64 -17.89 -0.79
CA PRO A 79 10.93 -19.16 -0.10
C PRO A 79 10.28 -19.27 1.29
N SER A 80 9.63 -18.21 1.76
CA SER A 80 8.85 -18.22 2.99
C SER A 80 7.71 -17.21 2.92
N GLN A 81 6.66 -17.44 3.73
CA GLN A 81 5.49 -16.56 3.77
C GLN A 81 5.83 -15.14 4.23
N MET A 82 5.07 -14.17 3.73
CA MET A 82 5.01 -12.81 4.25
C MET A 82 3.53 -12.40 4.44
N PRO A 83 3.16 -11.72 5.54
CA PRO A 83 3.97 -11.36 6.71
C PRO A 83 4.67 -12.54 7.38
N ALA A 84 5.85 -12.29 7.94
CA ALA A 84 6.64 -13.32 8.60
C ALA A 84 5.96 -13.77 9.90
N LEU A 85 6.14 -15.05 10.25
CA LEU A 85 5.69 -15.58 11.54
C LEU A 85 6.23 -14.73 12.69
N PRO A 86 5.46 -14.56 13.79
CA PRO A 86 4.20 -15.24 14.10
C PRO A 86 2.94 -14.61 13.46
N ASN A 87 3.08 -13.61 12.59
CA ASN A 87 1.94 -12.97 11.94
C ASN A 87 1.23 -13.94 10.99
N ALA A 88 -0.09 -13.78 10.86
CA ALA A 88 -0.88 -14.55 9.91
C ALA A 88 -0.52 -14.17 8.46
N ALA A 89 -0.57 -15.17 7.58
CA ALA A 89 -0.53 -14.94 6.14
C ALA A 89 -1.72 -14.09 5.67
N LEU A 90 -1.58 -13.51 4.47
CA LEU A 90 -2.70 -12.86 3.79
C LEU A 90 -3.86 -13.83 3.60
N THR A 91 -5.08 -13.28 3.66
CA THR A 91 -6.29 -14.01 3.29
C THR A 91 -6.25 -14.40 1.81
N ALA A 92 -7.02 -15.42 1.42
CA ALA A 92 -7.13 -15.81 0.01
C ALA A 92 -7.61 -14.64 -0.87
N GLN A 93 -8.53 -13.81 -0.36
CA GLN A 93 -9.04 -12.65 -1.06
C GLN A 93 -7.95 -11.58 -1.28
N ASP A 94 -7.11 -11.32 -0.28
CA ASP A 94 -6.04 -10.33 -0.42
C ASP A 94 -4.90 -10.82 -1.31
N LYS A 95 -4.60 -12.13 -1.26
CA LYS A 95 -3.71 -12.76 -2.24
C LYS A 95 -4.23 -12.58 -3.67
N GLN A 96 -5.53 -12.76 -3.90
CA GLN A 96 -6.14 -12.58 -5.21
C GLN A 96 -6.00 -11.13 -5.70
N LYS A 97 -6.22 -10.12 -4.85
CA LYS A 97 -6.05 -8.71 -5.23
C LYS A 97 -4.62 -8.41 -5.72
N ILE A 98 -3.59 -8.96 -5.05
CA ILE A 98 -2.20 -8.82 -5.51
C ILE A 98 -2.00 -9.52 -6.86
N THR A 99 -2.50 -10.75 -7.01
CA THR A 99 -2.43 -11.49 -8.28
C THR A 99 -3.10 -10.72 -9.42
N ASP A 100 -4.28 -10.15 -9.19
CA ASP A 100 -5.03 -9.41 -10.20
C ASP A 100 -4.33 -8.14 -10.66
N TRP A 101 -3.65 -7.45 -9.73
CA TRP A 101 -2.81 -6.30 -10.03
C TRP A 101 -1.56 -6.69 -10.82
N VAL A 102 -0.88 -7.76 -10.41
CA VAL A 102 0.28 -8.30 -11.14
C VAL A 102 -0.09 -8.71 -12.56
N ASN A 103 -1.20 -9.45 -12.73
CA ASN A 103 -1.68 -9.88 -14.04
C ASN A 103 -2.15 -8.71 -14.92
N ALA A 104 -2.49 -7.56 -14.34
CA ALA A 104 -2.79 -6.32 -15.07
C ALA A 104 -1.54 -5.50 -15.43
N GLY A 105 -0.34 -6.04 -15.19
CA GLY A 105 0.92 -5.37 -15.51
C GLY A 105 1.40 -4.43 -14.41
N HIS A 106 0.97 -4.64 -13.16
CA HIS A 106 1.58 -4.07 -11.94
C HIS A 106 1.82 -2.55 -11.98
N ARG A 107 0.85 -1.78 -12.51
CA ARG A 107 0.94 -0.32 -12.68
C ARG A 107 0.32 0.42 -11.50
N ILE A 108 0.73 1.65 -11.26
CA ILE A 108 0.12 2.54 -10.24
C ILE A 108 -1.27 3.02 -10.70
N THR A 109 -1.41 3.27 -12.00
CA THR A 109 -2.64 3.72 -12.65
C THR A 109 -3.17 2.63 -13.57
N ASP A 110 -4.48 2.61 -13.79
CA ASP A 110 -5.11 1.78 -14.83
C ASP A 110 -5.16 2.52 -16.17
#